data_AF-A0A1Q7NG61-F1
#
_entry.id   AF-A0A1Q7NG61-F1
#
_cell.length_a   1.000
_cell.length_b   1.000
_cell.length_c   1.000
_cell.angle_alpha   90.00
_cell.angle_beta   90.00
_cell.angle_gamma   90.00
#
_symmetry.space_group_name_H-M   'P 1'
#
loop_
_entity.id
_entity.type
_entity.pdbx_description
1 polymer ?
#
loop_
_entity_poly.entity_id
_entity_poly.type
_entity_poly.pdbx_seq_one_letter_code
_entity_poly.pdbx_strand_id
1 'polypeptide(L)'
;MRILMGLIGLFLIVVVLWDVFETIVLPRRVTRRFRLTRYFYRSIWQPWSVLARMVRKSKRRETLLSIFGPLSLLMLLIIWAATLVFAFTLIHWAIGSQINSGSATAGFLTDLYYSGTTFSTLGLGDLTPITSAARVITVLEASMGLGLLALVIGYFPVLYQAFSRREANISLLDARAGTPPTAVELLRRHQEADSLPALDELLRDWERWAADLMESHLSYPVLCFFRSQHDNQSWLAALNTVLDACTLVMVGIDGIPKWQAQLTFKMARHAIVD
;
A
#
# COMPACT_ATOMS: atom_id res chain seq x y z
N MET A 1 7.10 -17.70 34.09
CA MET A 1 7.60 -16.60 33.22
C MET A 1 7.95 -17.08 31.81
N ARG A 2 8.73 -18.16 31.62
CA ARG A 2 9.11 -18.66 30.28
C ARG A 2 7.93 -19.05 29.38
N ILE A 3 6.95 -19.80 29.90
CA ILE A 3 5.73 -20.18 29.16
C ILE A 3 4.95 -18.95 28.67
N LEU A 4 4.85 -17.91 29.52
CA LEU A 4 4.19 -16.66 29.16
C LEU A 4 4.89 -15.96 27.98
N MET A 5 6.22 -15.91 27.98
CA MET A 5 6.99 -15.35 26.85
C MET A 5 6.74 -16.14 25.56
N GLY A 6 6.68 -17.47 25.63
CA GLY A 6 6.36 -18.31 24.47
C GLY A 6 4.96 -18.06 23.92
N LEU A 7 3.97 -17.90 24.81
CA LEU A 7 2.60 -17.53 24.42
C LEU A 7 2.52 -16.14 23.78
N ILE A 8 3.26 -15.17 24.31
CA ILE A 8 3.36 -13.83 23.73
C ILE A 8 4.00 -13.90 22.33
N GLY A 9 5.10 -14.66 22.18
CA GLY A 9 5.74 -14.88 20.88
C GLY A 9 4.78 -15.51 19.87
N LEU A 10 4.08 -16.59 20.24
CA LEU A 10 3.10 -17.22 19.37
C LEU A 10 1.96 -16.28 18.98
N PHE A 11 1.46 -15.49 19.94
CA PHE A 11 0.43 -14.48 19.69
C PHE A 11 0.91 -13.42 18.68
N LEU A 12 2.13 -12.91 18.84
CA LEU A 12 2.72 -11.94 17.90
C LEU A 12 2.86 -12.53 16.49
N ILE A 13 3.30 -13.79 16.36
CA ILE A 13 3.37 -14.48 15.08
C ILE A 13 1.99 -14.50 14.41
N VAL A 14 0.96 -14.96 15.13
CA VAL A 14 -0.40 -15.05 14.58
C VAL A 14 -0.92 -13.68 14.15
N VAL A 15 -0.70 -12.64 14.96
CA VAL A 15 -1.12 -11.27 14.62
C VAL A 15 -0.43 -10.76 13.36
N VAL A 16 0.90 -10.94 13.22
CA VAL A 16 1.63 -10.49 12.04
C VAL A 16 1.25 -11.28 10.80
N LEU A 17 1.17 -12.61 10.87
CA LEU A 17 0.73 -13.42 9.73
C LEU A 17 -0.68 -13.05 9.27
N TRP A 18 -1.57 -12.77 10.21
CA TRP A 18 -2.92 -12.32 9.89
C TRP A 18 -2.91 -10.95 9.19
N ASP A 19 -2.13 -9.98 9.69
CA ASP A 19 -2.00 -8.66 9.07
C ASP A 19 -1.33 -8.74 7.68
N VAL A 20 -0.33 -9.61 7.50
CA VAL A 20 0.29 -9.91 6.20
C VAL A 20 -0.73 -10.51 5.23
N PHE A 21 -1.50 -11.50 5.67
CA PHE A 21 -2.53 -12.13 4.86
C PHE A 21 -3.62 -11.13 4.45
N GLU A 22 -4.12 -10.32 5.38
CA GLU A 22 -5.11 -9.28 5.06
C GLU A 22 -4.57 -8.20 4.12
N THR A 23 -3.28 -7.85 4.22
CA THR A 23 -2.71 -6.74 3.44
C THR A 23 -2.24 -7.18 2.05
N ILE A 24 -1.67 -8.38 1.92
CA ILE A 24 -1.07 -8.86 0.66
C ILE A 24 -1.98 -9.85 -0.06
N VAL A 25 -2.62 -10.78 0.65
CA VAL A 25 -3.28 -11.95 0.05
C VAL A 25 -4.77 -11.76 -0.15
N LEU A 26 -5.45 -10.99 0.70
CA LEU A 26 -6.90 -10.84 0.66
C LEU A 26 -7.33 -9.57 -0.10
N PRO A 27 -7.77 -9.64 -1.37
CA PRO A 27 -8.30 -8.51 -2.12
C PRO A 27 -9.76 -8.26 -1.73
N ARG A 28 -10.02 -7.86 -0.48
CA ARG A 28 -11.38 -7.52 -0.04
C ARG A 28 -11.39 -6.25 0.79
N ARG A 29 -12.50 -5.52 0.70
CA ARG A 29 -12.86 -4.44 1.62
C ARG A 29 -13.03 -5.01 3.04
N VAL A 30 -11.94 -5.09 3.79
CA VAL A 30 -11.97 -5.66 5.16
C VAL A 30 -12.72 -4.69 6.09
N THR A 31 -13.81 -5.10 6.71
CA THR A 31 -14.68 -4.20 7.48
C THR A 31 -14.28 -4.04 8.96
N ARG A 32 -13.15 -4.63 9.38
CA ARG A 32 -12.73 -4.67 10.79
C ARG A 32 -12.13 -3.36 11.29
N ARG A 33 -12.43 -3.04 12.58
CA ARG A 33 -12.04 -1.80 13.27
C ARG A 33 -10.56 -1.77 13.71
N PHE A 34 -9.96 -2.90 14.05
CA PHE A 34 -8.57 -3.00 14.52
C PHE A 34 -7.68 -3.60 13.44
N ARG A 35 -6.76 -2.80 12.89
CA ARG A 35 -5.72 -3.27 11.96
C ARG A 35 -4.37 -2.65 12.31
N LEU A 36 -3.33 -3.46 12.39
CA LEU A 36 -1.98 -3.01 12.67
C LEU A 36 -1.50 -2.08 11.55
N THR A 37 -1.75 -2.46 10.30
CA THR A 37 -1.48 -1.62 9.13
C THR A 37 -2.18 -0.25 9.19
N ARG A 38 -3.48 -0.18 9.55
CA ARG A 38 -4.20 1.11 9.67
C ARG A 38 -3.61 1.98 10.77
N TYR A 39 -3.29 1.38 11.92
CA TYR A 39 -2.68 2.08 13.03
C TYR A 39 -1.28 2.61 12.65
N PHE A 40 -0.49 1.80 11.94
CA PHE A 40 0.81 2.19 11.39
C PHE A 40 0.69 3.42 10.48
N TYR A 41 -0.14 3.38 9.44
CA TYR A 41 -0.30 4.50 8.52
C TYR A 41 -0.81 5.76 9.23
N ARG A 42 -1.78 5.65 10.14
CA ARG A 42 -2.28 6.81 10.90
C ARG A 42 -1.20 7.42 11.80
N SER A 43 -0.42 6.58 12.48
CA SER A 43 0.61 7.00 13.43
C SER A 43 1.78 7.68 12.73
N ILE A 44 2.17 7.20 11.54
CA ILE A 44 3.33 7.73 10.82
C ILE A 44 2.95 8.88 9.86
N TRP A 45 1.69 8.92 9.37
CA TRP A 45 1.20 10.01 8.54
C TRP A 45 1.10 11.35 9.27
N GLN A 46 0.64 11.35 10.52
CA GLN A 46 0.50 12.58 11.31
C GLN A 46 1.81 13.37 11.44
N PRO A 47 2.91 12.79 11.97
CA PRO A 47 4.18 13.50 12.06
C PRO A 47 4.73 13.87 10.69
N TRP A 48 4.61 12.98 9.69
CA TRP A 48 5.09 13.25 8.34
C TRP A 48 4.39 14.45 7.70
N SER A 49 3.06 14.52 7.81
CA SER A 49 2.27 15.63 7.29
C SER A 49 2.53 16.95 8.02
N VAL A 50 2.87 16.90 9.31
CA VAL A 50 3.29 18.08 10.08
C VAL A 50 4.64 18.58 9.56
N LEU A 51 5.63 17.69 9.43
CA LEU A 51 6.96 18.03 8.90
C LEU A 51 6.88 18.59 7.48
N ALA A 52 6.08 17.97 6.61
CA ALA A 52 5.87 18.46 5.26
C ALA A 52 5.20 19.84 5.23
N ARG A 53 4.23 20.11 6.12
CA ARG A 53 3.56 21.42 6.23
C ARG A 53 4.50 22.53 6.71
N MET A 54 5.56 22.21 7.45
CA MET A 54 6.58 23.19 7.86
C MET A 54 7.44 23.68 6.68
N VAL A 55 7.44 22.98 5.54
CA VAL A 55 8.22 23.39 4.36
C VAL A 55 7.45 24.43 3.54
N ARG A 56 7.98 25.67 3.51
CA ARG A 56 7.36 26.82 2.80
C ARG A 56 7.31 26.68 1.27
N LYS A 57 8.29 26.01 0.64
CA LYS A 57 8.33 25.85 -0.84
C LYS A 57 7.39 24.73 -1.29
N SER A 58 6.38 25.02 -2.12
CA SER A 58 5.37 24.03 -2.54
C SER A 58 5.99 22.80 -3.19
N LYS A 59 6.91 22.98 -4.14
CA LYS A 59 7.58 21.86 -4.83
C LYS A 59 8.30 20.92 -3.87
N ARG A 60 9.07 21.44 -2.91
CA ARG A 60 9.77 20.60 -1.90
C ARG A 60 8.79 19.88 -0.97
N ARG A 61 7.71 20.55 -0.57
CA ARG A 61 6.64 19.94 0.23
C ARG A 61 5.98 18.79 -0.52
N GLU A 62 5.71 18.95 -1.81
CA GLU A 62 5.10 17.90 -2.65
C GLU A 62 6.03 16.71 -2.82
N THR A 63 7.33 16.93 -3.05
CA THR A 63 8.34 15.85 -3.07
C THR A 63 8.43 15.10 -1.75
N LEU A 64 8.42 15.79 -0.61
CA LEU A 64 8.43 15.11 0.70
C LEU A 64 7.18 14.27 0.91
N LEU A 65 6.02 14.74 0.46
CA LEU A 65 4.77 13.99 0.56
C LEU A 65 4.71 12.83 -0.43
N SER A 66 5.37 12.89 -1.58
CA SER A 66 5.41 11.77 -2.54
C SER A 66 6.30 10.62 -2.08
N ILE A 67 7.38 10.91 -1.34
CA ILE A 67 8.27 9.88 -0.76
C ILE A 67 7.56 9.01 0.28
N PHE A 68 6.53 9.56 0.96
CA PHE A 68 5.84 8.86 2.04
C PHE A 68 5.25 7.51 1.62
N GLY A 69 4.57 7.44 0.47
CA GLY A 69 3.91 6.22 0.00
C GLY A 69 4.89 5.03 -0.11
N PRO A 70 5.94 5.12 -0.94
CA PRO A 70 6.94 4.06 -1.06
C PRO A 70 7.69 3.76 0.24
N LEU A 71 8.07 4.81 0.99
CA LEU A 71 8.85 4.63 2.22
C LEU A 71 8.05 3.96 3.34
N SER A 72 6.79 4.33 3.51
CA SER A 72 5.89 3.73 4.50
C SER A 72 5.63 2.25 4.22
N LEU A 73 5.57 1.85 2.94
CA LEU A 73 5.51 0.44 2.57
C LEU A 73 6.75 -0.33 3.03
N LEU A 74 7.95 0.19 2.75
CA LEU A 74 9.20 -0.43 3.21
C LEU A 74 9.27 -0.51 4.74
N MET A 75 8.87 0.55 5.43
CA MET A 75 8.81 0.58 6.90
C MET A 75 7.83 -0.46 7.47
N LEU A 76 6.66 -0.65 6.84
CA LEU A 76 5.70 -1.68 7.25
C LEU A 76 6.30 -3.09 7.15
N LEU A 77 7.01 -3.38 6.06
CA LEU A 77 7.69 -4.67 5.88
C LEU A 77 8.77 -4.91 6.93
N ILE A 78 9.57 -3.89 7.23
CA ILE A 78 10.59 -3.96 8.28
C ILE A 78 9.93 -4.21 9.65
N ILE A 79 8.80 -3.56 9.94
CA ILE A 79 8.07 -3.78 11.20
C ILE A 79 7.56 -5.21 11.30
N TRP A 80 6.98 -5.77 10.23
CA TRP A 80 6.56 -7.17 10.23
C TRP A 80 7.73 -8.12 10.45
N ALA A 81 8.83 -7.95 9.69
CA ALA A 81 10.02 -8.78 9.83
C ALA A 81 10.62 -8.67 11.24
N ALA A 82 10.81 -7.46 11.77
CA ALA A 82 11.34 -7.23 13.10
C ALA A 82 10.43 -7.83 14.19
N THR A 83 9.10 -7.73 14.03
CA THR A 83 8.14 -8.31 14.98
C THR A 83 8.19 -9.84 14.94
N LEU A 84 8.32 -10.46 13.77
CA LEU A 84 8.48 -11.91 13.65
C LEU A 84 9.79 -12.40 14.26
N VAL A 85 10.91 -11.75 13.96
CA VAL A 85 12.21 -12.03 14.58
C VAL A 85 12.11 -11.91 16.10
N PHE A 86 11.53 -10.82 16.61
CA PHE A 86 11.33 -10.65 18.05
C PHE A 86 10.41 -11.75 18.64
N ALA A 87 9.37 -12.14 17.93
CA ALA A 87 8.45 -13.18 18.36
C ALA A 87 9.09 -14.57 18.43
N PHE A 88 9.91 -14.94 17.43
CA PHE A 88 10.70 -16.17 17.45
C PHE A 88 11.78 -16.14 18.54
N THR A 89 12.40 -14.99 18.77
CA THR A 89 13.32 -14.79 19.89
C THR A 89 12.64 -15.12 21.23
N LEU A 90 11.41 -14.65 21.45
CA LEU A 90 10.65 -14.97 22.67
C LEU A 90 10.35 -16.47 22.79
N ILE A 91 10.12 -17.16 21.68
CA ILE A 91 9.89 -18.61 21.65
C ILE A 91 11.17 -19.37 21.99
N HIS A 92 12.31 -19.01 21.39
CA HIS A 92 13.63 -19.58 21.70
C HIS A 92 14.01 -19.36 23.17
N TRP A 93 13.74 -18.17 23.70
CA TRP A 93 13.91 -17.86 25.11
C TRP A 93 13.00 -18.70 26.02
N ALA A 94 11.74 -18.92 25.60
CA ALA A 94 10.76 -19.70 26.36
C ALA A 94 11.15 -21.17 26.50
N ILE A 95 11.75 -21.77 25.47
CA ILE A 95 12.27 -23.16 25.52
C ILE A 95 13.62 -23.26 26.25
N GLY A 96 14.14 -22.14 26.75
CA GLY A 96 15.35 -22.07 27.57
C GLY A 96 16.64 -21.90 26.77
N SER A 97 16.59 -21.23 25.62
CA SER A 97 17.77 -20.85 24.83
C SER A 97 18.64 -22.07 24.49
N GLN A 98 18.00 -23.09 23.90
CA GLN A 98 18.59 -24.40 23.54
C GLN A 98 19.50 -24.31 22.30
N ILE A 99 20.41 -23.33 22.32
CA ILE A 99 21.28 -22.95 21.21
C ILE A 99 22.72 -23.09 21.70
N ASN A 100 23.55 -23.78 20.92
CA ASN A 100 24.96 -23.93 21.21
C ASN A 100 25.71 -22.65 20.82
N SER A 101 26.28 -21.96 21.81
CA SER A 101 27.05 -20.71 21.65
C SER A 101 28.55 -20.88 21.89
N GLY A 102 29.02 -22.11 22.14
CA GLY A 102 30.43 -22.45 22.30
C GLY A 102 31.13 -21.97 23.58
N SER A 103 30.65 -20.94 24.30
CA SER A 103 31.39 -20.40 25.46
C SER A 103 30.59 -19.62 26.53
N ALA A 104 29.28 -19.41 26.38
CA ALA A 104 28.50 -18.67 27.40
C ALA A 104 27.05 -19.16 27.51
N THR A 105 26.43 -19.00 28.68
CA THR A 105 24.98 -19.15 28.83
C THR A 105 24.27 -18.28 27.80
N ALA A 106 23.54 -18.91 26.86
CA ALA A 106 22.82 -18.20 25.81
C ALA A 106 21.87 -17.18 26.45
N GLY A 107 22.12 -15.90 26.16
CA GLY A 107 21.32 -14.79 26.65
C GLY A 107 20.23 -14.43 25.66
N PHE A 108 19.33 -13.53 26.05
CA PHE A 108 18.24 -13.06 25.18
C PHE A 108 18.77 -12.44 23.88
N LEU A 109 19.90 -11.73 23.95
CA LEU A 109 20.57 -11.16 22.78
C LEU A 109 21.14 -12.23 21.85
N THR A 110 21.57 -13.39 22.38
CA THR A 110 22.02 -14.53 21.59
C THR A 110 20.86 -15.14 20.82
N ASP A 111 19.71 -15.33 21.47
CA ASP A 111 18.48 -15.81 20.82
C ASP A 111 17.99 -14.81 19.76
N LEU A 112 18.12 -13.50 20.02
CA LEU A 112 17.73 -12.45 19.08
C LEU A 112 18.60 -12.46 17.83
N TYR A 113 19.91 -12.57 18.01
CA TYR A 113 20.86 -12.68 16.92
C TYR A 113 20.66 -13.98 16.13
N TYR A 114 20.43 -15.11 16.81
CA TYR A 114 20.10 -16.39 16.17
C TYR A 114 18.81 -16.30 15.33
N SER A 115 17.77 -15.70 15.89
CA SER A 115 16.49 -15.51 15.22
C SER A 115 16.67 -14.61 13.99
N GLY A 116 17.40 -13.51 14.12
CA GLY A 116 17.69 -12.60 13.00
C GLY A 116 18.44 -13.27 11.85
N THR A 117 19.46 -14.09 12.14
CA THR A 117 20.22 -14.82 11.11
C THR A 117 19.43 -15.97 10.49
N THR A 118 18.58 -16.66 11.28
CA THR A 118 17.72 -17.75 10.81
C THR A 118 16.58 -17.24 9.94
N PHE A 119 15.83 -16.23 10.41
CA PHE A 119 14.71 -15.62 9.68
C PHE A 119 15.16 -15.01 8.36
N SER A 120 16.32 -14.34 8.36
CA SER A 120 16.92 -13.77 7.14
C SER A 120 17.57 -14.82 6.25
N THR A 121 17.58 -16.09 6.66
CA THR A 121 18.24 -17.23 5.97
C THR A 121 19.74 -17.06 5.75
N LEU A 122 20.39 -16.20 6.56
CA LEU A 122 21.84 -15.97 6.50
C LEU A 122 22.61 -17.18 7.02
N GLY A 123 22.16 -17.76 8.14
CA GLY A 123 22.65 -19.05 8.65
C GLY A 123 24.17 -19.13 8.85
N LEU A 124 24.76 -18.18 9.58
CA LEU A 124 26.23 -18.08 9.78
C LEU A 124 26.88 -19.32 10.39
N GLY A 125 26.09 -20.20 11.03
CA GLY A 125 26.54 -21.50 11.55
C GLY A 125 27.34 -21.42 12.86
N ASP A 126 27.52 -20.22 13.40
CA ASP A 126 28.11 -19.93 14.71
C ASP A 126 27.20 -20.36 15.86
N LEU A 127 25.88 -20.31 15.64
CA LEU A 127 24.86 -20.74 16.58
C LEU A 127 24.02 -21.88 16.00
N THR A 128 23.92 -22.99 16.73
CA THR A 128 23.20 -24.19 16.26
C THR A 128 22.17 -24.71 17.28
N PRO A 129 20.98 -25.16 16.84
CA PRO A 129 19.94 -25.66 17.72
C PRO A 129 20.29 -27.06 18.26
N ILE A 130 20.24 -27.22 19.58
CA ILE A 130 20.67 -28.45 20.27
C ILE A 130 19.55 -29.51 20.23
N THR A 131 18.32 -29.11 20.55
CA THR A 131 17.18 -30.03 20.69
C THR A 131 16.38 -30.20 19.40
N SER A 132 15.65 -31.31 19.28
CA SER A 132 14.73 -31.55 18.15
C SER A 132 13.64 -30.48 18.04
N ALA A 133 13.09 -30.03 19.17
CA ALA A 133 12.10 -28.96 19.21
C ALA A 133 12.67 -27.63 18.68
N ALA A 134 13.88 -27.24 19.12
CA ALA A 134 14.55 -26.04 18.61
C ALA A 134 14.78 -26.14 17.10
N ARG A 135 15.23 -27.30 16.59
CA ARG A 135 15.40 -27.52 15.14
C ARG A 135 14.12 -27.32 14.34
N VAL A 136 12.98 -27.81 14.83
CA VAL A 136 11.68 -27.61 14.18
C VAL A 136 11.31 -26.13 14.15
N ILE A 137 11.51 -25.41 15.26
CA ILE A 137 11.25 -23.96 15.33
C ILE A 137 12.13 -23.21 14.34
N THR A 138 13.42 -23.54 14.24
CA THR A 138 14.36 -22.96 13.28
C THR A 138 13.90 -23.15 11.83
N VAL A 139 13.43 -24.36 11.49
CA VAL A 139 12.92 -24.64 10.13
C VAL A 139 11.66 -23.83 9.84
N LEU A 140 10.73 -23.74 10.80
CA LEU A 140 9.53 -22.94 10.65
C LEU A 140 9.87 -21.46 10.50
N GLU A 141 10.78 -20.95 11.32
CA GLU A 141 11.25 -19.57 11.30
C GLU A 141 11.87 -19.19 9.95
N ALA A 142 12.79 -20.01 9.44
CA ALA A 142 13.40 -19.81 8.13
C ALA A 142 12.37 -19.89 6.99
N SER A 143 11.44 -20.85 7.07
CA SER A 143 10.37 -21.00 6.08
C SER A 143 9.43 -19.80 6.06
N MET A 144 9.14 -19.21 7.23
CA MET A 144 8.28 -18.03 7.35
C MET A 144 8.98 -16.76 6.88
N GLY A 145 10.28 -16.62 7.14
CA GLY A 145 11.09 -15.54 6.56
C GLY A 145 11.11 -15.60 5.03
N LEU A 146 11.35 -16.79 4.46
CA LEU A 146 11.30 -17.01 3.01
C LEU A 146 9.89 -16.77 2.44
N GLY A 147 8.85 -17.24 3.12
CA GLY A 147 7.46 -17.05 2.72
C GLY A 147 7.05 -15.57 2.72
N LEU A 148 7.47 -14.80 3.74
CA LEU A 148 7.26 -13.35 3.77
C LEU A 148 7.97 -12.67 2.59
N LEU A 149 9.23 -13.03 2.33
CA LEU A 149 9.99 -12.49 1.20
C LEU A 149 9.30 -12.78 -0.14
N ALA A 150 8.85 -14.02 -0.35
CA ALA A 150 8.13 -14.42 -1.56
C ALA A 150 6.83 -13.62 -1.75
N LEU A 151 6.06 -13.42 -0.68
CA LEU A 151 4.85 -12.59 -0.70
C LEU A 151 5.15 -11.14 -1.05
N VAL A 152 6.21 -10.56 -0.47
CA VAL A 152 6.64 -9.18 -0.78
C VAL A 152 7.03 -9.03 -2.25
N ILE A 153 7.81 -9.98 -2.77
CA ILE A 153 8.21 -10.01 -4.18
C ILE A 153 6.99 -10.11 -5.10
N GLY A 154 5.97 -10.88 -4.73
CA GLY A 154 4.71 -10.97 -5.48
C GLY A 154 3.84 -9.71 -5.37
N TYR A 155 3.86 -9.03 -4.22
CA TYR A 155 3.01 -7.87 -3.94
C TYR A 155 3.47 -6.60 -4.69
N PHE A 156 4.78 -6.36 -4.74
CA PHE A 156 5.32 -5.11 -5.31
C PHE A 156 4.93 -4.89 -6.78
N PRO A 157 5.10 -5.87 -7.69
CA PRO A 157 4.69 -5.71 -9.08
C PRO A 157 3.20 -5.40 -9.22
N VAL A 158 2.33 -6.06 -8.45
CA VAL A 158 0.88 -5.84 -8.51
C VAL A 158 0.54 -4.40 -8.09
N LEU A 159 1.16 -3.93 -7.00
CA LEU A 159 0.98 -2.56 -6.51
C LEU A 159 1.48 -1.52 -7.53
N TYR A 160 2.69 -1.69 -8.06
CA TYR A 160 3.27 -0.75 -9.04
C TYR A 160 2.52 -0.77 -10.37
N GLN A 161 2.00 -1.92 -10.81
CA GLN A 161 1.15 -2.00 -11.99
C GLN A 161 -0.19 -1.28 -11.78
N ALA A 162 -0.81 -1.42 -10.61
CA ALA A 162 -2.03 -0.68 -10.28
C ALA A 162 -1.76 0.84 -10.27
N PHE A 163 -0.66 1.28 -9.66
CA PHE A 163 -0.21 2.67 -9.70
C PHE A 163 0.04 3.15 -11.13
N SER A 164 0.77 2.38 -11.95
CA SER A 164 1.08 2.76 -13.34
C SER A 164 -0.17 2.88 -14.21
N ARG A 165 -1.13 1.94 -14.10
CA ARG A 165 -2.44 2.00 -14.79
C ARG A 165 -3.23 3.25 -14.42
N ARG A 166 -3.19 3.65 -13.15
CA ARG A 166 -3.82 4.89 -12.67
C ARG A 166 -3.19 6.13 -13.35
N GLU A 167 -1.86 6.23 -13.32
CA GLU A 167 -1.12 7.42 -13.79
C GLU A 167 -1.16 7.61 -15.31
N ALA A 168 -1.24 6.53 -16.10
CA ALA A 168 -1.35 6.61 -17.55
C ALA A 168 -2.56 7.44 -18.00
N ASN A 169 -3.74 7.18 -17.43
CA ASN A 169 -4.97 7.91 -17.78
C ASN A 169 -4.96 9.38 -17.32
N ILE A 170 -4.34 9.66 -16.18
CA ILE A 170 -4.16 11.04 -15.69
C ILE A 170 -3.27 11.83 -16.65
N SER A 171 -2.21 11.19 -17.15
CA SER A 171 -1.29 11.83 -18.11
C SER A 171 -1.98 12.07 -19.46
N LEU A 172 -2.86 11.16 -19.90
CA LEU A 172 -3.69 11.35 -21.10
C LEU A 172 -4.72 12.47 -20.92
N LEU A 173 -5.27 12.65 -19.71
CA LEU A 173 -6.20 13.74 -19.43
C LEU A 173 -5.55 15.11 -19.60
N ASP A 174 -4.27 15.24 -19.26
CA ASP A 174 -3.53 16.49 -19.31
C ASP A 174 -3.51 17.10 -20.73
N ALA A 175 -3.33 16.24 -21.74
CA ALA A 175 -3.39 16.63 -23.14
C ALA A 175 -4.80 17.10 -23.57
N ARG A 176 -5.85 16.67 -22.86
CA ARG A 176 -7.26 16.95 -23.19
C ARG A 176 -7.86 18.09 -22.36
N ALA A 177 -7.47 18.24 -21.10
CA ALA A 177 -8.08 19.14 -20.12
C ALA A 177 -7.13 20.22 -19.57
N GLY A 178 -5.85 20.20 -19.98
CA GLY A 178 -4.80 21.13 -19.54
C GLY A 178 -4.15 20.76 -18.21
N THR A 179 -3.13 21.54 -17.83
CA THR A 179 -2.35 21.40 -16.59
C THR A 179 -2.46 22.70 -15.77
N PRO A 180 -3.25 22.76 -14.68
CA PRO A 180 -4.08 21.71 -14.11
C PRO A 180 -5.33 21.37 -14.96
N PRO A 181 -5.89 20.16 -14.81
CA PRO A 181 -7.03 19.72 -15.60
C PRO A 181 -8.29 20.49 -15.22
N THR A 182 -9.06 20.97 -16.20
CA THR A 182 -10.37 21.61 -15.98
C THR A 182 -11.44 21.09 -16.94
N ALA A 183 -12.68 21.00 -16.46
CA ALA A 183 -13.80 20.51 -17.27
C ALA A 183 -14.13 21.43 -18.45
N VAL A 184 -14.03 22.75 -18.24
CA VAL A 184 -14.28 23.75 -19.29
C VAL A 184 -13.27 23.61 -20.42
N GLU A 185 -11.99 23.47 -20.11
CA GLU A 185 -10.94 23.28 -21.13
C GLU A 185 -11.13 21.95 -21.87
N LEU A 186 -11.52 20.89 -21.15
CA LEU A 186 -11.83 19.61 -21.75
C LEU A 186 -12.93 19.73 -22.81
N LEU A 187 -14.04 20.39 -22.46
CA LEU A 187 -15.18 20.57 -23.35
C LEU A 187 -14.84 21.51 -24.52
N ARG A 188 -14.15 22.63 -24.24
CA ARG A 188 -13.70 23.60 -25.25
C ARG A 188 -12.86 22.92 -26.33
N ARG A 189 -11.86 22.10 -25.95
CA ARG A 189 -11.00 21.41 -26.91
C ARG A 189 -11.74 20.38 -27.75
N HIS A 190 -12.67 19.62 -27.17
CA HIS A 190 -13.46 18.65 -27.93
C HIS A 190 -14.42 19.34 -28.92
N GLN A 191 -14.94 20.52 -28.55
CA GLN A 191 -15.75 21.34 -29.45
C GLN A 191 -14.90 21.95 -30.58
N GLU A 192 -13.71 22.49 -30.29
CA GLU A 192 -12.80 23.05 -31.31
C GLU A 192 -12.32 22.01 -32.32
N ALA A 193 -12.17 20.76 -31.88
CA ALA A 193 -11.80 19.64 -32.74
C ALA A 193 -13.01 18.98 -33.46
N ASP A 194 -14.23 19.52 -33.30
CA ASP A 194 -15.49 18.97 -33.84
C ASP A 194 -15.66 17.46 -33.55
N SER A 195 -15.27 17.05 -32.33
CA SER A 195 -15.08 15.64 -31.95
C SER A 195 -15.93 15.26 -30.73
N LEU A 196 -17.18 15.70 -30.71
CA LEU A 196 -18.14 15.32 -29.65
C LEU A 196 -18.32 13.80 -29.48
N PRO A 197 -18.27 12.95 -30.53
CA PRO A 197 -18.25 11.50 -30.35
C PRO A 197 -17.04 10.99 -29.54
N ALA A 198 -15.87 11.61 -29.70
CA ALA A 198 -14.66 11.23 -28.96
C ALA A 198 -14.76 11.60 -27.46
N LEU A 199 -15.61 12.56 -27.11
CA LEU A 199 -15.92 12.87 -25.71
C LEU A 199 -16.79 11.77 -25.07
N ASP A 200 -17.73 11.18 -25.81
CA ASP A 200 -18.53 10.05 -25.32
C ASP A 200 -17.63 8.83 -25.03
N GLU A 201 -16.73 8.51 -25.96
CA GLU A 201 -15.71 7.46 -25.76
C GLU A 201 -14.83 7.75 -24.55
N LEU A 202 -14.36 9.00 -24.39
CA LEU A 202 -13.59 9.42 -23.23
C LEU A 202 -14.38 9.17 -21.93
N LEU A 203 -15.64 9.61 -21.85
CA LEU A 203 -16.46 9.42 -20.66
C LEU A 203 -16.65 7.94 -20.31
N ARG A 204 -16.79 7.07 -21.33
CA ARG A 204 -16.88 5.62 -21.13
C ARG A 204 -15.59 5.01 -20.61
N ASP A 205 -14.44 5.47 -21.10
CA ASP A 205 -13.14 5.05 -20.57
C ASP A 205 -12.93 5.53 -19.14
N TRP A 206 -13.38 6.73 -18.79
CA TRP A 206 -13.33 7.24 -17.43
C TRP A 206 -14.31 6.56 -16.47
N GLU A 207 -15.45 6.03 -16.96
CA GLU A 207 -16.32 5.17 -16.16
C GLU A 207 -15.57 3.91 -15.72
N ARG A 208 -14.91 3.24 -16.67
CA ARG A 208 -14.08 2.05 -16.40
C ARG A 208 -12.92 2.39 -15.49
N TRP A 209 -12.22 3.49 -15.76
CA TRP A 209 -11.11 3.93 -14.93
C TRP A 209 -11.55 4.25 -13.49
N ALA A 210 -12.72 4.87 -13.30
CA ALA A 210 -13.24 5.14 -11.96
C ALA A 210 -13.57 3.84 -11.20
N ALA A 211 -14.09 2.83 -11.89
CA ALA A 211 -14.30 1.50 -11.30
C ALA A 211 -12.97 0.83 -10.93
N ASP A 212 -11.98 0.84 -11.82
CA ASP A 212 -10.64 0.30 -11.56
C ASP A 212 -9.92 1.05 -10.42
N LEU A 213 -10.07 2.37 -10.36
CA LEU A 213 -9.53 3.21 -9.30
C LEU A 213 -10.13 2.81 -7.96
N MET A 214 -11.46 2.70 -7.88
CA MET A 214 -12.16 2.29 -6.67
C MET A 214 -11.69 0.91 -6.22
N GLU A 215 -11.74 -0.09 -7.10
CA GLU A 215 -11.36 -1.47 -6.75
C GLU A 215 -9.90 -1.56 -6.30
N SER A 216 -8.98 -0.85 -6.97
CA SER A 216 -7.57 -0.82 -6.61
C SER A 216 -7.30 -0.13 -5.27
N HIS A 217 -8.02 0.96 -4.93
CA HIS A 217 -7.82 1.67 -3.66
C HIS A 217 -8.52 0.97 -2.48
N LEU A 218 -9.58 0.20 -2.76
CA LEU A 218 -10.19 -0.71 -1.78
C LEU A 218 -9.29 -1.91 -1.49
N SER A 219 -8.69 -2.50 -2.53
CA SER A 219 -7.78 -3.65 -2.41
C SER A 219 -6.42 -3.27 -1.85
N TYR A 220 -5.88 -2.12 -2.26
CA TYR A 220 -4.57 -1.61 -1.85
C TYR A 220 -4.66 -0.18 -1.30
N PRO A 221 -5.15 0.00 -0.05
CA PRO A 221 -5.34 1.33 0.54
C PRO A 221 -4.07 2.18 0.63
N VAL A 222 -2.89 1.55 0.56
CA VAL A 222 -1.61 2.28 0.50
C VAL A 222 -1.50 3.17 -0.75
N LEU A 223 -2.18 2.83 -1.86
CA LEU A 223 -2.16 3.62 -3.10
C LEU A 223 -2.69 5.05 -2.90
N CYS A 224 -3.53 5.29 -1.89
CA CYS A 224 -3.98 6.64 -1.52
C CYS A 224 -2.82 7.57 -1.13
N PHE A 225 -1.71 7.01 -0.62
CA PHE A 225 -0.51 7.75 -0.23
C PHE A 225 0.50 7.90 -1.37
N PHE A 226 0.32 7.18 -2.48
CA PHE A 226 1.13 7.33 -3.68
C PHE A 226 0.64 8.55 -4.46
N ARG A 227 1.43 9.61 -4.47
CA ARG A 227 1.14 10.82 -5.26
C ARG A 227 1.42 10.61 -6.75
N SER A 228 0.72 11.38 -7.58
CA SER A 228 0.94 11.40 -9.03
C SER A 228 2.33 11.93 -9.38
N GLN A 229 2.87 11.48 -10.52
CA GLN A 229 4.30 11.65 -10.83
C GLN A 229 4.71 13.08 -11.22
N HIS A 230 3.82 13.84 -11.87
CA HIS A 230 4.13 15.18 -12.35
C HIS A 230 3.57 16.28 -11.45
N ASP A 231 4.31 17.38 -11.35
CA ASP A 231 3.85 18.62 -10.72
C ASP A 231 2.53 19.06 -11.40
N ASN A 232 1.53 19.48 -10.61
CA ASN A 232 0.16 19.85 -11.04
C ASN A 232 -0.73 18.71 -11.59
N GLN A 233 -0.27 17.45 -11.57
CA GLN A 233 -1.14 16.30 -11.83
C GLN A 233 -1.60 15.69 -10.50
N SER A 234 -2.86 15.28 -10.45
CA SER A 234 -3.44 14.63 -9.28
C SER A 234 -4.59 13.75 -9.72
N TRP A 235 -4.58 12.48 -9.31
CA TRP A 235 -5.68 11.55 -9.57
C TRP A 235 -7.02 12.07 -9.03
N LEU A 236 -7.00 12.80 -7.91
CA LEU A 236 -8.18 13.46 -7.32
C LEU A 236 -8.66 14.62 -8.20
N ALA A 237 -7.74 15.45 -8.70
CA ALA A 237 -8.10 16.56 -9.59
C ALA A 237 -8.64 16.05 -10.92
N ALA A 238 -8.05 14.99 -11.47
CA ALA A 238 -8.52 14.34 -12.69
C ALA A 238 -9.95 13.81 -12.53
N LEU A 239 -10.22 13.09 -11.44
CA LEU A 239 -11.55 12.55 -11.15
C LEU A 239 -12.59 13.65 -10.93
N ASN A 240 -12.23 14.75 -10.25
CA ASN A 240 -13.08 15.92 -10.12
C ASN A 240 -13.36 16.59 -11.47
N THR A 241 -12.35 16.75 -12.32
CA THR A 241 -12.51 17.32 -13.66
C THR A 241 -13.49 16.51 -14.51
N VAL A 242 -13.46 15.19 -14.40
CA VAL A 242 -14.41 14.31 -15.09
C VAL A 242 -15.81 14.44 -14.50
N LEU A 243 -15.95 14.50 -13.18
CA LEU A 243 -17.24 14.74 -12.53
C LEU A 243 -17.84 16.07 -12.99
N ASP A 244 -17.06 17.14 -12.97
CA ASP A 244 -17.48 18.47 -13.41
C ASP A 244 -17.87 18.43 -14.90
N ALA A 245 -17.10 17.76 -15.76
CA ALA A 245 -17.44 17.60 -17.17
C ALA A 245 -18.76 16.83 -17.36
N CYS A 246 -18.98 15.74 -16.62
CA CYS A 246 -20.26 15.03 -16.64
C CYS A 246 -21.41 15.93 -16.19
N THR A 247 -21.23 16.75 -15.15
CA THR A 247 -22.29 17.66 -14.69
C THR A 247 -22.65 18.71 -15.74
N LEU A 248 -21.66 19.31 -16.40
CA LEU A 248 -21.90 20.29 -17.46
C LEU A 248 -22.64 19.66 -18.65
N VAL A 249 -22.26 18.44 -19.05
CA VAL A 249 -22.96 17.68 -20.11
C VAL A 249 -24.41 17.36 -19.71
N MET A 250 -24.65 16.95 -18.47
CA MET A 250 -26.01 16.65 -17.98
C MET A 250 -26.91 17.90 -17.97
N VAL A 251 -26.34 19.07 -17.63
CA VAL A 251 -27.11 20.32 -17.47
C VAL A 251 -27.54 20.92 -18.80
N GLY A 252 -26.74 20.86 -19.88
CA GLY A 252 -27.21 21.45 -21.14
C GLY A 252 -26.24 21.61 -22.29
N ILE A 253 -25.20 20.78 -22.42
CA ILE A 253 -24.39 20.80 -23.65
C ILE A 253 -25.08 19.92 -24.70
N ASP A 254 -25.63 20.55 -25.73
CA ASP A 254 -26.28 19.87 -26.85
C ASP A 254 -25.27 19.13 -27.74
N GLY A 255 -25.68 18.00 -28.32
CA GLY A 255 -24.82 17.19 -29.20
C GLY A 255 -24.03 16.07 -28.51
N ILE A 256 -24.17 15.87 -27.19
CA ILE A 256 -23.48 14.81 -26.43
C ILE A 256 -24.51 13.86 -25.79
N PRO A 257 -24.30 12.53 -25.83
CA PRO A 257 -25.16 11.57 -25.13
C PRO A 257 -25.14 11.79 -23.61
N LYS A 258 -26.27 12.27 -23.05
CA LYS A 258 -26.41 12.49 -21.60
C LYS A 258 -26.33 11.20 -20.77
N TRP A 259 -26.67 10.06 -21.38
CA TRP A 259 -26.69 8.77 -20.68
C TRP A 259 -25.31 8.32 -20.21
N GLN A 260 -24.30 8.37 -21.08
CA GLN A 260 -22.93 7.99 -20.72
C GLN A 260 -22.38 8.91 -19.61
N ALA A 261 -22.61 10.22 -19.72
CA ALA A 261 -22.24 11.17 -18.66
C ALA A 261 -22.87 10.84 -17.30
N GLN A 262 -24.13 10.39 -17.26
CA GLN A 262 -24.79 9.96 -16.02
C GLN A 262 -24.15 8.71 -15.42
N LEU A 263 -23.77 7.72 -16.24
CA LEU A 263 -23.11 6.50 -15.78
C LEU A 263 -21.72 6.81 -15.21
N THR A 264 -20.91 7.53 -15.98
CA THR A 264 -19.58 7.98 -15.56
C THR A 264 -19.65 8.79 -14.27
N PHE A 265 -20.60 9.74 -14.15
CA PHE A 265 -20.79 10.53 -12.94
C PHE A 265 -21.12 9.66 -11.72
N LYS A 266 -22.04 8.70 -11.85
CA LYS A 266 -22.40 7.81 -10.74
C LYS A 266 -21.22 6.97 -10.28
N MET A 267 -20.44 6.41 -11.21
CA MET A 267 -19.28 5.58 -10.91
C MET A 267 -18.15 6.41 -10.28
N ALA A 268 -17.82 7.55 -10.87
CA ALA A 268 -16.82 8.49 -10.34
C ALA A 268 -17.19 9.01 -8.94
N ARG A 269 -18.47 9.33 -8.70
CA ARG A 269 -18.95 9.74 -7.39
C ARG A 269 -18.78 8.63 -6.36
N HIS A 270 -19.08 7.39 -6.73
CA HIS A 270 -18.86 6.24 -5.84
C HIS A 270 -17.38 6.12 -5.49
N ALA A 271 -16.48 6.19 -6.48
CA ALA A 271 -15.04 6.12 -6.27
C ALA A 271 -14.46 7.23 -5.35
N ILE A 272 -15.06 8.43 -5.32
CA ILE A 272 -14.63 9.51 -4.40
C ILE A 272 -15.13 9.31 -2.98
N VAL A 273 -16.35 8.82 -2.81
CA VAL A 273 -17.02 8.75 -1.50
C VAL A 273 -16.57 7.53 -0.70
N ASP A 274 -16.25 6.43 -1.38
CA ASP A 274 -15.99 5.11 -0.82
C ASP A 274 -14.53 4.83 -0.44
#